data_AF-A0AAN7F6X2-F1
#
_entry.id   AF-A0AAN7F6X2-F1
#
_cell.length_a   1.000
_cell.length_b   1.000
_cell.length_c   1.000
_cell.angle_alpha   90.00
_cell.angle_beta   90.00
_cell.angle_gamma   90.00
#
_symmetry.space_group_name_H-M   'P 1'
#
loop_
_entity.id
_entity.type
_entity.pdbx_description
1 polymer ?
#
loop_
_entity_poly.entity_id
_entity_poly.type
_entity_poly.pdbx_seq_one_letter_code
_entity_poly.pdbx_strand_id
1 'polypeptide(L)'
;MAMKLALFVSLMVAAVAVPISGAQRMGHLIEIHGTVYCPGNSNRNASGTNKGIFPVAEIHVVCDGKAIEYGYTDASGGFLFTIDYQRYTIPKILKTCKLVVIHYEKTVLRPRF
;
A
#
# COMPACT_ATOMS: atom_id res chain seq x y z
N MET A 1 -45.19 -18.90 -35.83
CA MET A 1 -44.43 -19.26 -34.61
C MET A 1 -42.91 -19.29 -34.83
N ALA A 2 -42.41 -19.76 -35.98
CA ALA A 2 -40.98 -19.90 -36.27
C ALA A 2 -40.15 -18.60 -36.21
N MET A 3 -40.66 -17.50 -36.76
CA MET A 3 -39.94 -16.20 -36.77
C MET A 3 -39.74 -15.61 -35.37
N LYS A 4 -40.72 -15.80 -34.47
CA LYS A 4 -40.59 -15.38 -33.05
C LYS A 4 -39.57 -16.23 -32.31
N LEU A 5 -39.54 -17.54 -32.57
CA LEU A 5 -38.57 -18.45 -31.95
C LEU A 5 -37.12 -18.11 -32.37
N ALA A 6 -36.90 -17.81 -33.65
CA ALA A 6 -35.58 -17.42 -34.14
C ALA A 6 -35.06 -16.12 -33.49
N LEU A 7 -35.95 -15.13 -33.29
CA LEU A 7 -35.62 -13.88 -32.60
C LEU A 7 -35.27 -14.11 -31.12
N PHE A 8 -36.03 -14.96 -30.42
CA PHE A 8 -35.76 -15.28 -29.02
C PHE A 8 -34.43 -16.01 -28.83
N VAL A 9 -34.08 -16.94 -29.74
CA VAL A 9 -32.81 -17.67 -29.70
C VAL A 9 -31.63 -16.72 -29.98
N SER A 10 -31.75 -15.83 -30.97
CA SER A 10 -30.72 -14.84 -31.27
C SER A 10 -30.48 -13.86 -30.11
N LEU A 11 -31.54 -13.44 -29.41
CA LEU A 11 -31.44 -12.54 -28.26
C LEU A 11 -30.72 -13.19 -27.08
N MET A 12 -30.98 -14.48 -26.83
CA MET A 12 -30.32 -15.22 -25.76
C MET A 12 -28.82 -15.43 -26.03
N VAL A 13 -28.42 -15.68 -27.28
CA VAL A 13 -27.00 -15.81 -27.65
C VAL A 13 -26.25 -14.47 -27.51
N ALA A 14 -26.90 -13.35 -27.80
CA ALA A 14 -26.31 -12.02 -27.61
C ALA A 14 -26.11 -11.66 -26.12
N ALA A 15 -26.98 -12.14 -25.23
CA ALA A 15 -26.90 -11.84 -23.80
C ALA A 15 -25.75 -12.56 -23.07
N VAL A 16 -25.26 -13.69 -23.59
CA VAL A 16 -24.13 -14.44 -22.98
C VAL A 16 -22.77 -13.95 -23.48
N ALA A 17 -22.72 -13.17 -24.56
CA ALA A 17 -21.48 -12.64 -25.12
C ALA A 17 -20.99 -11.35 -24.44
N VAL A 18 -21.66 -10.89 -23.37
CA VAL A 18 -21.17 -9.72 -22.61
C VAL A 18 -19.91 -10.16 -21.87
N PRO A 19 -18.73 -9.58 -22.16
CA PRO A 19 -17.57 -9.86 -21.36
C PRO A 19 -17.92 -9.46 -19.93
N ILE A 20 -17.85 -10.44 -19.02
CA ILE A 20 -17.82 -10.15 -17.59
C ILE A 20 -16.51 -9.41 -17.41
N SER A 21 -16.55 -8.08 -17.51
CA SER A 21 -15.47 -7.20 -17.11
C SER A 21 -15.40 -7.25 -15.58
N GLY A 22 -15.02 -8.43 -15.07
CA GLY A 22 -14.47 -8.56 -13.75
C GLY A 22 -13.25 -7.65 -13.74
N ALA A 23 -13.28 -6.68 -12.85
CA ALA A 23 -12.12 -5.87 -12.51
C ALA A 23 -11.06 -6.76 -11.85
N GLN A 24 -10.53 -7.76 -12.58
CA GLN A 24 -9.20 -8.26 -12.36
C GLN A 24 -8.28 -7.17 -12.91
N ARG A 25 -8.23 -6.05 -12.20
CA ARG A 25 -7.16 -5.07 -12.35
C ARG A 25 -5.92 -5.74 -11.76
N MET A 26 -5.43 -6.77 -12.45
CA MET A 26 -4.13 -7.43 -12.30
C MET A 26 -3.07 -6.44 -12.82
N GLY A 27 -3.17 -5.20 -12.38
CA GLY A 27 -2.42 -4.06 -12.86
C GLY A 27 -1.28 -3.85 -11.90
N HIS A 28 -0.09 -4.29 -12.31
CA HIS A 28 1.23 -3.89 -11.84
C HIS A 28 1.17 -2.90 -10.67
N LEU A 29 1.30 -3.44 -9.46
CA LEU A 29 1.20 -2.68 -8.24
C LEU A 29 2.56 -2.75 -7.56
N ILE A 30 3.09 -1.60 -7.16
CA ILE A 30 4.37 -1.51 -6.47
C ILE A 30 4.06 -1.53 -4.98
N GLU A 31 4.55 -2.55 -4.29
CA GLU A 31 4.44 -2.65 -2.84
C GLU A 31 5.70 -2.09 -2.18
N ILE A 32 5.50 -1.17 -1.25
CA ILE A 32 6.54 -0.64 -0.39
C ILE A 32 6.20 -1.03 1.03
N HIS A 33 6.95 -1.97 1.60
CA HIS A 33 6.78 -2.39 2.99
C HIS A 33 8.08 -2.23 3.77
N GLY A 34 7.94 -2.15 5.09
CA GLY A 34 9.08 -2.06 5.99
C GLY A 34 8.64 -1.95 7.43
N THR A 35 9.61 -1.69 8.30
CA THR A 35 9.38 -1.55 9.74
C THR A 35 10.11 -0.32 10.25
N VAL A 36 9.43 0.48 11.07
CA VAL A 36 10.01 1.66 11.69
C VAL A 36 10.48 1.34 13.11
N TYR A 37 11.80 1.49 13.31
CA TYR A 37 12.46 1.23 14.58
C TYR A 37 12.80 2.52 15.33
N CYS A 38 12.61 2.51 16.64
CA CYS A 38 13.15 3.47 17.59
C CYS A 38 14.52 2.96 18.10
N PRO A 39 15.65 3.57 17.71
CA PRO A 39 16.94 3.21 18.30
C PRO A 39 16.93 3.51 19.81
N GLY A 40 16.97 2.46 20.63
CA GLY A 40 17.31 2.59 22.04
C GLY A 40 18.81 2.83 22.12
N ASN A 41 19.23 3.97 22.68
CA ASN A 41 20.62 4.45 22.67
C ASN A 41 21.10 4.88 21.26
N SER A 42 21.94 5.91 21.18
CA SER A 42 22.39 6.72 20.03
C SER A 42 23.01 5.96 18.84
N ASN A 43 22.92 4.64 18.83
CA ASN A 43 23.42 3.77 17.78
C ASN A 43 22.40 3.69 16.63
N ARG A 44 22.49 4.63 15.68
CA ARG A 44 21.74 4.59 14.41
C ARG A 44 21.87 3.25 13.69
N ASN A 45 23.02 2.58 13.82
CA ASN A 45 23.37 1.34 13.11
C ASN A 45 22.99 0.04 13.82
N ALA A 46 22.32 0.08 14.98
CA ALA A 46 21.94 -1.16 15.66
C ALA A 46 20.94 -1.99 14.82
N SER A 47 21.17 -3.29 14.72
CA SER A 47 20.24 -4.24 14.09
C SER A 47 18.88 -4.22 14.79
N GLY A 48 17.80 -4.58 14.07
CA GLY A 48 16.40 -4.53 14.53
C GLY A 48 16.08 -5.37 15.78
N THR A 49 17.00 -6.21 16.23
CA THR A 49 16.80 -7.15 17.34
C THR A 49 16.73 -6.50 18.74
N ASN A 50 17.31 -5.31 18.94
CA ASN A 50 17.35 -4.61 20.23
C ASN A 50 16.80 -3.17 20.18
N LYS A 51 16.09 -2.81 19.11
CA LYS A 51 15.48 -1.48 18.96
C LYS A 51 14.04 -1.51 19.45
N GLY A 52 13.63 -0.46 20.17
CA GLY A 52 12.20 -0.23 20.40
C GLY A 52 11.50 -0.04 19.05
N ILE A 53 10.18 -0.18 19.05
CA ILE A 53 9.38 -0.05 17.83
C ILE A 53 8.54 1.21 17.96
N PHE A 54 8.25 1.90 16.86
CA PHE A 54 7.24 2.97 16.84
C PHE A 54 5.91 2.42 16.33
N PRO A 55 5.00 1.97 17.21
CA PRO A 55 3.64 1.63 16.81
C PRO A 55 2.83 2.90 16.52
N VAL A 56 1.85 2.81 15.62
CA VAL A 56 0.93 3.91 15.27
C VAL A 56 1.67 5.19 14.85
N ALA A 57 2.83 5.04 14.21
CA ALA A 57 3.57 6.15 13.63
C ALA A 57 2.95 6.54 12.29
N GLU A 58 2.71 7.82 12.08
CA GLU A 58 2.23 8.37 10.82
C GLU A 58 3.40 8.43 9.82
N ILE A 59 3.22 7.77 8.68
CA ILE A 59 4.21 7.65 7.63
C ILE A 59 3.63 8.13 6.31
N HIS A 60 4.40 8.95 5.60
CA HIS A 60 4.07 9.42 4.26
C HIS A 60 5.10 8.93 3.25
N VAL A 61 4.64 8.50 2.07
CA VAL A 61 5.47 8.34 0.89
C VAL A 61 5.47 9.67 0.14
N VAL A 62 6.61 10.34 0.11
CA VAL A 62 6.76 11.67 -0.48
C VAL A 62 7.63 11.57 -1.73
N CYS A 63 7.05 11.89 -2.88
CA CYS A 63 7.73 11.91 -4.18
C CYS A 63 7.72 13.33 -4.74
N ASP A 64 8.86 13.79 -5.27
CA ASP A 64 8.97 15.13 -5.87
C ASP A 64 8.51 16.25 -4.89
N GLY A 65 8.68 16.03 -3.58
CA GLY A 65 8.25 16.96 -2.53
C GLY A 65 6.77 16.90 -2.14
N LYS A 66 5.96 16.04 -2.78
CA LYS A 66 4.53 15.86 -2.49
C LYS A 66 4.23 14.49 -1.89
N ALA A 67 3.40 14.44 -0.85
CA ALA A 67 2.87 13.18 -0.34
C ALA A 67 1.94 12.53 -1.38
N ILE A 68 2.23 11.29 -1.74
CA ILE A 68 1.44 10.51 -2.70
C ILE A 68 0.62 9.42 -2.00
N GLU A 69 1.08 8.96 -0.84
CA GLU A 69 0.41 7.99 0.02
C GLU A 69 0.73 8.28 1.49
N TYR A 70 -0.19 7.94 2.39
CA TYR A 70 -0.01 8.08 3.84
C TYR A 70 -0.67 6.92 4.58
N GLY A 71 -0.14 6.61 5.77
CA GLY A 71 -0.64 5.51 6.58
C GLY A 71 -0.01 5.48 7.95
N TYR A 72 -0.38 4.47 8.73
CA TYR A 72 0.10 4.29 10.09
C TYR A 72 0.81 2.95 10.22
N THR A 73 1.83 2.89 11.07
CA THR A 73 2.43 1.61 11.42
C THR A 73 1.52 0.78 12.33
N ASP A 74 1.61 -0.53 12.19
CA ASP A 74 0.95 -1.47 13.08
C ASP A 74 1.66 -1.61 14.45
N ALA A 75 1.18 -2.52 15.29
CA ALA A 75 1.75 -2.77 16.62
C ALA A 75 3.20 -3.30 16.58
N SER A 76 3.63 -3.87 15.45
CA SER A 76 5.01 -4.29 15.19
C SER A 76 5.86 -3.21 14.52
N GLY A 77 5.31 -2.00 14.32
CA GLY A 77 5.96 -0.91 13.59
C GLY A 77 6.02 -1.14 12.08
N GLY A 78 5.32 -2.16 11.58
CA GLY A 78 5.25 -2.53 10.19
C GLY A 78 4.34 -1.58 9.41
N PHE A 79 4.66 -1.36 8.14
CA PHE A 79 3.80 -0.64 7.20
C PHE A 79 3.81 -1.34 5.83
N LEU A 80 2.74 -1.13 5.07
CA LEU A 80 2.60 -1.58 3.68
C LEU A 80 1.88 -0.47 2.90
N PHE A 81 2.51 -0.03 1.82
CA PHE A 81 1.93 0.89 0.84
C PHE A 81 1.86 0.23 -0.52
N THR A 82 0.86 0.64 -1.28
CA THR A 82 0.47 0.00 -2.51
C THR A 82 0.26 1.07 -3.57
N ILE A 83 1.16 1.15 -4.55
CA ILE A 83 1.22 2.25 -5.53
C ILE A 83 0.92 1.73 -6.93
N ASP A 84 0.05 2.42 -7.66
CA ASP A 84 -0.29 2.11 -9.06
C ASP A 84 0.91 2.39 -9.99
N TYR A 85 1.45 1.33 -10.62
CA TYR A 85 2.55 1.43 -11.57
C TYR A 85 2.22 2.29 -12.79
N GLN A 86 0.94 2.42 -13.16
CA GLN A 86 0.51 3.31 -14.27
C GLN A 86 0.79 4.79 -13.96
N ARG A 87 0.86 5.16 -12.67
CA ARG A 87 1.10 6.53 -12.22
C ARG A 87 2.55 6.75 -11.79
N TYR A 88 3.18 5.73 -11.21
CA TYR A 88 4.54 5.80 -10.69
C TYR A 88 5.34 4.58 -11.11
N THR A 89 6.37 4.78 -11.92
CA THR A 89 7.28 3.70 -12.32
C THR A 89 8.33 3.45 -11.23
N ILE A 90 8.86 2.22 -11.17
CA ILE A 90 9.93 1.87 -10.21
C ILE A 90 11.13 2.85 -10.28
N PRO A 91 11.67 3.21 -11.47
CA PRO A 91 12.78 4.14 -11.54
C PRO A 91 12.45 5.54 -11.00
N LYS A 92 11.18 5.98 -11.14
CA LYS A 92 10.72 7.26 -10.57
C LYS A 92 10.71 7.17 -9.04
N ILE A 93 10.14 6.09 -8.51
CA ILE A 93 10.08 5.86 -7.06
C ILE A 93 11.47 5.84 -6.43
N LEU A 94 12.41 5.11 -7.02
CA LEU A 94 13.78 4.99 -6.50
C LEU A 94 14.57 6.31 -6.56
N LYS A 95 14.24 7.22 -7.47
CA LYS A 95 14.97 8.49 -7.64
C LYS A 95 14.37 9.65 -6.86
N THR A 96 13.05 9.74 -6.79
CA THR A 96 12.37 10.95 -6.31
C THR A 96 11.54 10.74 -5.06
N CYS A 97 11.28 9.50 -4.67
CA CYS A 97 10.48 9.19 -3.49
C CYS A 97 11.34 8.91 -2.26
N LYS A 98 10.83 9.33 -1.11
CA LYS A 98 11.35 9.03 0.21
C LYS A 98 10.20 8.72 1.16
N LEU A 99 10.47 7.84 2.11
CA LEU A 99 9.56 7.53 3.19
C LEU A 99 9.85 8.47 4.36
N VAL A 100 8.84 9.16 4.87
CA VAL A 100 8.99 10.16 5.93
C VAL A 100 8.07 9.80 7.09
N VAL A 101 8.63 9.75 8.29
CA VAL A 101 7.84 9.65 9.54
C VAL A 101 7.46 11.06 9.96
N ILE A 102 6.17 11.35 10.01
CA ILE A 102 5.63 12.69 10.30
C ILE A 102 5.40 12.85 11.80
N HIS A 103 4.69 11.88 12.37
CA HIS A 103 4.35 11.86 13.78
C HIS A 103 4.55 10.45 14.34
N TYR A 104 4.93 10.38 15.61
CA TYR A 104 4.93 9.13 16.34
C TYR A 104 4.59 9.44 17.80
N GLU A 105 3.74 8.60 18.39
CA GLU A 105 3.51 8.67 19.81
C GLU A 105 4.58 7.83 20.51
N LYS A 106 5.46 8.49 21.26
CA LYS A 106 6.40 7.79 22.13
C LYS A 106 5.60 7.23 23.29
N THR A 107 5.15 5.99 23.17
CA THR A 107 4.59 5.26 24.31
C THR A 107 5.74 5.02 25.29
N VAL A 108 5.97 5.98 26.18
CA VAL A 108 6.94 5.86 27.26
C VAL A 108 6.38 4.81 28.21
N LEU A 109 6.81 3.57 28.05
CA LEU A 109 6.85 2.61 29.14
C LEU A 109 7.76 3.22 30.20
N ARG A 110 7.23 4.11 31.05
CA ARG A 110 7.90 4.53 32.29
C ARG A 110 7.97 3.27 33.14
N PRO A 111 9.16 2.75 33.46
CA PRO A 111 9.23 1.80 34.56
C PRO A 111 8.85 2.59 35.81
N ARG A 112 7.70 2.26 36.41
CA ARG A 112 7.47 2.59 37.81
C ARG A 112 8.46 1.72 38.60
N PHE A 113 9.58 2.31 39.01
CA PHE A 113 10.34 1.85 40.15
C PHE A 113 10.11 2.86 41.28
#